data_AF-A0A353ESH6-F1
#
_entry.id   AF-A0A353ESH6-F1
#
_cell.length_a   1.000
_cell.length_b   1.000
_cell.length_c   1.000
_cell.angle_alpha   90.00
_cell.angle_beta   90.00
_cell.angle_gamma   90.00
#
_symmetry.space_group_name_H-M   'P 1'
#
loop_
_entity.id
_entity.type
_entity.pdbx_description
1 polymer ?
#
loop_
_entity_poly.entity_id
_entity_poly.type
_entity_poly.pdbx_seq_one_letter_code
_entity_poly.pdbx_strand_id
1 'polypeptide(L)'
;MPSILGFRPFFISPARPGMRVFSVSARPMRFRDNHMRSDPAASRDQVAVASNALLIRNAGPKNNLTILCDSGPGLQLPSEARGKLGIPDEDVLLENMAHLGVTPDDVDVYLPSHLHGIIQAGRLKEVVSGSLERM
;
A
#
# COMPACT_ATOMS: atom_id res chain seq x y z
N MET A 1 14.65 12.54 20.79
CA MET A 1 14.18 11.48 19.88
C MET A 1 12.67 11.61 19.75
N PRO A 2 12.11 12.05 18.61
CA PRO A 2 10.66 12.07 18.45
C PRO A 2 10.21 10.64 18.12
N SER A 3 9.32 10.12 18.96
CA SER A 3 8.64 8.83 18.79
C SER A 3 7.88 8.80 17.47
N ILE A 4 8.15 7.79 16.64
CA ILE A 4 7.34 7.46 15.46
C ILE A 4 5.92 7.22 15.95
N LEU A 5 5.00 8.04 15.45
CA LEU A 5 3.58 7.97 15.76
C LEU A 5 3.01 6.65 15.21
N GLY A 6 3.02 5.62 16.06
CA GLY A 6 2.11 4.50 16.13
C GLY A 6 1.68 3.83 14.82
N PHE A 7 2.47 2.86 14.35
CA PHE A 7 1.89 1.72 13.63
C PHE A 7 0.90 1.02 14.58
N ARG A 8 -0.39 1.21 14.33
CA ARG A 8 -1.47 0.45 14.98
C ARG A 8 -2.16 -0.36 13.89
N PRO A 9 -1.95 -1.68 13.81
CA PRO A 9 -2.69 -2.50 12.87
C PRO A 9 -4.17 -2.38 13.22
N PHE A 10 -4.94 -1.70 12.36
CA PHE A 10 -6.39 -1.68 12.48
C PHE A 10 -6.92 -3.01 11.95
N PHE A 11 -7.54 -3.77 12.85
CA PHE A 11 -8.27 -5.00 12.50
C PHE A 11 -9.60 -4.61 11.87
N ILE A 12 -9.76 -4.87 10.58
CA ILE A 12 -11.00 -4.59 9.86
C ILE A 12 -11.88 -5.85 9.91
N SER A 13 -12.65 -6.01 11.00
CA SER A 13 -13.81 -6.92 11.14
C SER A 13 -13.52 -8.45 11.08
N PRO A 14 -14.36 -9.36 11.63
CA PRO A 14 -14.16 -10.80 11.47
C PRO A 14 -14.66 -11.21 10.07
N ALA A 15 -13.85 -10.87 9.07
CA ALA A 15 -13.64 -11.72 7.92
C ALA A 15 -13.52 -13.18 8.43
N ARG A 16 -14.24 -14.12 7.80
CA ARG A 16 -14.40 -15.56 8.13
C ARG A 16 -13.30 -16.17 9.02
N PRO A 17 -13.61 -17.14 9.92
CA PRO A 17 -12.61 -17.79 10.78
C PRO A 17 -11.32 -18.13 10.02
N GLY A 18 -10.19 -17.58 10.50
CA GLY A 18 -8.88 -17.73 9.85
C GLY A 18 -8.44 -16.55 8.97
N MET A 19 -9.35 -15.65 8.58
CA MET A 19 -9.02 -14.47 7.76
C MET A 19 -8.74 -13.23 8.62
N ARG A 20 -7.62 -12.56 8.35
CA ARG A 20 -7.16 -11.35 9.01
C ARG A 20 -6.80 -10.31 7.97
N VAL A 21 -7.33 -9.09 8.13
CA VAL A 21 -7.07 -7.96 7.23
C VAL A 21 -6.31 -6.89 8.01
N PHE A 22 -5.17 -6.47 7.47
CA PHE A 22 -4.31 -5.44 8.02
C PHE A 22 -4.26 -4.27 7.03
N SER A 23 -4.50 -3.05 7.53
CA SER A 23 -4.10 -1.84 6.81
C SER A 23 -2.61 -1.62 7.01
N VAL A 24 -1.86 -1.57 5.91
CA VAL A 24 -0.42 -1.35 5.89
C VAL A 24 -0.20 0.03 5.28
N SER A 25 -0.09 1.04 6.14
CA SER A 25 -0.11 2.44 5.72
C SER A 25 1.27 2.90 5.26
N ALA A 26 1.38 3.47 4.07
CA ALA A 26 2.44 4.43 3.77
C ALA A 26 2.02 5.81 4.31
N ARG A 27 3.00 6.64 4.68
CA ARG A 27 2.71 8.01 5.13
C ARG A 27 1.81 8.75 4.13
N PRO A 28 0.96 9.69 4.59
CA PRO A 28 0.08 10.44 3.70
C PRO A 28 0.88 11.19 2.63
N MET A 29 0.44 11.05 1.38
CA MET A 29 0.96 11.80 0.25
C MET A 29 0.25 13.15 0.13
N ARG A 30 0.90 14.11 -0.49
CA ARG A 30 0.34 15.45 -0.71
C ARG A 30 -0.14 15.59 -2.14
N PHE A 31 -1.43 15.81 -2.31
CA PHE A 31 -2.06 16.14 -3.60
C PHE A 31 -2.67 17.53 -3.53
N ARG A 32 -2.83 18.21 -4.67
CA ARG A 32 -3.60 19.45 -4.71
C ARG A 32 -5.08 19.15 -4.46
N ASP A 33 -5.78 20.03 -3.73
CA ASP A 33 -7.21 19.83 -3.39
C ASP A 33 -8.09 19.64 -4.63
N ASN A 34 -7.74 20.31 -5.74
CA ASN A 34 -8.42 20.15 -7.03
C ASN A 34 -8.28 18.75 -7.69
N HIS A 35 -7.44 17.86 -7.15
CA HIS A 35 -7.41 16.44 -7.56
C HIS A 35 -8.45 15.61 -6.81
N MET A 36 -8.88 16.07 -5.63
CA MET A 36 -9.86 15.39 -4.78
C MET A 36 -11.28 15.94 -5.00
N ARG A 37 -11.40 17.20 -5.43
CA ARG A 37 -12.66 17.87 -5.69
C ARG A 37 -12.71 18.33 -7.14
N SER A 38 -13.83 18.07 -7.81
CA SER A 38 -14.11 18.55 -9.17
C SER A 38 -14.49 20.02 -9.24
N ASP A 39 -14.39 20.76 -8.13
CA ASP A 39 -14.70 22.18 -8.07
C ASP A 39 -13.53 23.01 -8.65
N PRO A 40 -13.74 23.78 -9.72
CA PRO A 40 -12.70 24.65 -10.27
C PRO A 40 -12.24 25.77 -9.32
N ALA A 41 -13.02 26.08 -8.28
CA ALA A 41 -12.65 27.02 -7.22
C ALA A 41 -11.85 26.36 -6.07
N ALA A 42 -11.62 25.04 -6.12
CA ALA A 42 -10.81 24.34 -5.11
C ALA A 42 -9.42 24.97 -5.02
N SER A 43 -8.95 25.17 -3.78
CA SER A 43 -7.68 25.84 -3.56
C SER A 43 -6.52 25.04 -4.15
N ARG A 44 -5.42 25.73 -4.45
CA ARG A 44 -4.16 25.06 -4.86
C ARG A 44 -3.44 24.43 -3.67
N ASP A 45 -4.04 24.44 -2.49
CA ASP A 45 -3.43 23.91 -1.28
C ASP A 45 -3.31 22.39 -1.38
N GLN A 46 -2.30 21.88 -0.70
CA GLN A 46 -2.04 20.45 -0.66
C GLN A 46 -2.82 19.81 0.48
N VAL A 47 -3.56 18.76 0.15
CA VAL A 47 -4.25 17.89 1.11
C VAL A 47 -3.46 16.59 1.30
N ALA A 48 -3.47 16.09 2.53
CA ALA A 48 -2.86 14.81 2.88
C ALA A 48 -3.81 13.66 2.53
N VAL A 49 -3.33 12.72 1.71
CA VAL A 49 -4.07 11.55 1.23
C VAL A 49 -3.35 10.29 1.69
N ALA A 50 -4.02 9.43 2.44
CA ALA A 50 -3.45 8.17 2.88
C ALA A 50 -3.22 7.24 1.67
N SER A 51 -2.03 6.64 1.58
CA SER A 51 -1.72 5.58 0.63
C SER A 51 -1.56 4.28 1.40
N ASN A 52 -2.67 3.56 1.56
CA ASN A 52 -2.67 2.30 2.31
C ASN A 52 -2.61 1.13 1.34
N ALA A 53 -1.77 0.15 1.64
CA ALA A 53 -1.90 -1.19 1.11
C ALA A 53 -2.74 -2.03 2.08
N LEU A 54 -3.37 -3.10 1.61
CA LEU A 54 -4.06 -4.06 2.46
C LEU A 54 -3.32 -5.40 2.42
N LEU A 55 -2.98 -5.94 3.58
CA LEU A 55 -2.46 -7.29 3.70
C LEU A 55 -3.57 -8.19 4.24
N ILE A 56 -3.96 -9.19 3.47
CA ILE A 56 -4.98 -10.17 3.83
C ILE A 56 -4.27 -11.50 4.07
N ARG A 57 -4.39 -12.03 5.29
CA ARG A 57 -3.90 -13.35 5.65
C ARG A 57 -5.08 -14.27 5.87
N ASN A 58 -5.21 -15.30 5.05
CA ASN A 58 -6.21 -16.34 5.21
C ASN A 58 -5.53 -17.63 5.68
N ALA A 59 -5.77 -18.03 6.92
CA ALA A 59 -5.33 -19.31 7.46
C ALA A 59 -6.52 -20.28 7.48
N GLY A 60 -6.72 -20.99 6.37
CA GLY A 60 -7.78 -21.97 6.20
C GLY A 60 -7.28 -23.40 6.39
N PRO A 61 -8.17 -24.36 6.69
CA PRO A 61 -7.79 -25.77 6.84
C PRO A 61 -7.29 -26.43 5.55
N LYS A 62 -7.53 -25.81 4.38
CA LYS A 62 -7.11 -26.32 3.07
C LYS A 62 -5.89 -25.59 2.50
N ASN A 63 -5.71 -24.32 2.82
CA ASN A 63 -4.60 -23.50 2.37
C ASN A 63 -4.37 -22.31 3.29
N ASN A 64 -3.11 -21.91 3.36
CA ASN A 64 -2.73 -20.58 3.81
C ASN A 64 -2.57 -19.71 2.57
N LEU A 65 -3.06 -18.48 2.62
CA LEU A 65 -2.93 -17.52 1.53
C LEU A 65 -2.66 -16.12 2.09
N THR A 66 -1.64 -15.47 1.58
CA THR A 66 -1.30 -14.07 1.87
C THR A 66 -1.50 -13.25 0.60
N ILE A 67 -2.42 -12.29 0.65
CA ILE A 67 -2.74 -11.39 -0.45
C ILE A 67 -2.30 -9.98 -0.05
N LEU A 68 -1.56 -9.31 -0.92
CA LEU A 68 -1.23 -7.89 -0.79
C LEU A 68 -2.01 -7.10 -1.83
N CYS A 69 -2.90 -6.22 -1.40
CA CYS A 69 -3.62 -5.30 -2.26
C CYS A 69 -2.92 -3.95 -2.29
N ASP A 70 -2.54 -3.50 -3.48
CA ASP A 70 -1.68 -2.33 -3.71
C ASP A 70 -0.32 -2.40 -2.98
N SER A 71 0.61 -1.54 -3.35
CA SER A 71 1.93 -1.45 -2.70
C SER A 71 2.33 -0.01 -2.36
N GLY A 72 1.43 0.95 -2.61
CA GLY A 72 1.72 2.36 -2.43
C GLY A 72 2.88 2.86 -3.32
N PRO A 73 3.46 4.01 -2.96
CA PRO A 73 4.45 4.70 -3.79
C PRO A 73 5.86 4.08 -3.73
N GLY A 74 6.18 3.35 -2.65
CA GLY A 74 7.48 2.73 -2.45
C GLY A 74 8.69 3.66 -2.65
N LEU A 75 9.85 3.04 -2.88
CA LEU A 75 11.12 3.73 -3.14
C LEU A 75 11.49 3.80 -4.63
N GLN A 76 10.66 3.27 -5.54
CA GLN A 76 10.94 3.31 -6.99
C GLN A 76 10.66 4.69 -7.60
N LEU A 77 9.86 5.53 -6.95
CA LEU A 77 9.69 6.92 -7.38
C LEU A 77 11.00 7.70 -7.20
N PRO A 78 11.44 8.52 -8.16
CA PRO A 78 12.61 9.38 -7.99
C PRO A 78 12.50 10.26 -6.73
N SER A 79 13.62 10.52 -6.06
CA SER A 79 13.66 11.32 -4.81
C SER A 79 13.00 12.69 -4.97
N GLU A 80 13.17 13.34 -6.12
CA GLU A 80 12.50 14.62 -6.43
C GLU A 80 10.97 14.49 -6.44
N ALA A 81 10.44 13.41 -7.01
CA ALA A 81 9.01 13.15 -7.03
C ALA A 81 8.48 12.82 -5.62
N ARG A 82 9.23 12.04 -4.84
CA ARG A 82 8.90 11.75 -3.44
C ARG A 82 8.85 13.02 -2.59
N GLY A 83 9.83 13.91 -2.75
CA GLY A 83 9.87 15.20 -2.06
C GLY A 83 8.65 16.08 -2.36
N LYS A 84 8.23 16.15 -3.63
CA LYS A 84 7.02 16.90 -4.04
C LYS A 84 5.73 16.34 -3.44
N LEU A 85 5.68 15.03 -3.24
CA LEU A 85 4.52 14.30 -2.73
C LEU A 85 4.56 14.09 -1.22
N GLY A 86 5.64 14.51 -0.53
CA GLY A 86 5.82 14.28 0.91
C GLY A 86 5.99 12.81 1.29
N ILE A 87 6.41 11.96 0.34
CA ILE A 87 6.68 10.54 0.57
C ILE A 87 8.03 10.42 1.27
N PRO A 88 8.14 9.66 2.37
CA PRO A 88 9.40 9.46 3.06
C PRO A 88 10.38 8.63 2.22
N ASP A 89 11.68 8.76 2.51
CA ASP A 89 12.73 7.96 1.87
C ASP A 89 12.89 6.56 2.49
N GLU A 90 12.02 6.19 3.42
CA GLU A 90 11.93 4.86 4.03
C GLU A 90 10.85 3.99 3.36
N ASP A 91 11.09 2.68 3.23
CA ASP A 91 10.11 1.73 2.72
C ASP A 91 9.14 1.30 3.83
N VAL A 92 8.17 2.18 4.10
CA VAL A 92 7.18 2.00 5.16
C VAL A 92 6.34 0.73 4.97
N LEU A 93 6.14 0.28 3.72
CA LEU A 93 5.39 -0.95 3.43
C LEU A 93 6.15 -2.17 3.97
N LEU A 94 7.43 -2.28 3.61
CA LEU A 94 8.28 -3.39 4.05
C LEU A 94 8.45 -3.41 5.57
N GLU A 95 8.66 -2.25 6.19
CA GLU A 95 8.78 -2.14 7.65
C GLU A 95 7.51 -2.64 8.34
N ASN A 96 6.33 -2.20 7.87
CA ASN A 96 5.06 -2.60 8.45
C ASN A 96 4.75 -4.08 8.20
N MET A 97 5.11 -4.64 7.04
CA MET A 97 4.98 -6.07 6.79
C MET A 97 5.88 -6.90 7.73
N ALA A 98 7.11 -6.45 7.95
CA ALA A 98 8.05 -7.08 8.88
C ALA A 98 7.50 -7.07 10.33
N HIS A 99 6.85 -5.98 10.77
CA HIS A 99 6.16 -5.94 12.07
C HIS A 99 5.01 -6.96 12.20
N LEU A 100 4.46 -7.44 11.08
CA LEU A 100 3.44 -8.49 11.04
C LEU A 100 4.04 -9.89 10.87
N GLY A 101 5.36 -10.01 10.84
CA GLY A 101 6.09 -11.25 10.58
C GLY A 101 5.89 -11.77 9.15
N VAL A 102 5.74 -10.86 8.19
CA VAL A 102 5.53 -11.17 6.77
C VAL A 102 6.65 -10.54 5.96
N THR A 103 7.30 -11.35 5.13
CA THR A 103 8.28 -10.92 4.14
C THR A 103 7.63 -10.82 2.76
N PRO A 104 8.24 -10.13 1.79
CA PRO A 104 7.78 -10.15 0.41
C PRO A 104 7.59 -11.54 -0.20
N ASP A 105 8.42 -12.50 0.19
CA ASP A 105 8.35 -13.87 -0.32
C ASP A 105 7.18 -14.68 0.25
N ASP A 106 6.57 -14.22 1.34
CA ASP A 106 5.37 -14.80 1.91
C ASP A 106 4.09 -14.34 1.19
N VAL A 107 4.17 -13.39 0.24
CA VAL A 107 3.02 -12.88 -0.52
C VAL A 107 2.73 -13.78 -1.71
N ASP A 108 1.64 -14.53 -1.64
CA ASP A 108 1.20 -15.43 -2.70
C ASP A 108 0.57 -14.69 -3.89
N VAL A 109 -0.18 -13.62 -3.60
CA VAL A 109 -0.94 -12.86 -4.60
C VAL A 109 -0.78 -11.37 -4.38
N TYR A 110 -0.38 -10.66 -5.45
CA TYR A 110 -0.43 -9.20 -5.50
C TYR A 110 -1.65 -8.75 -6.31
N LEU A 111 -2.51 -7.94 -5.69
CA LEU A 111 -3.76 -7.47 -6.28
C LEU A 111 -3.76 -5.93 -6.36
N PRO A 112 -3.29 -5.33 -7.47
CA PRO A 112 -3.41 -3.88 -7.63
C PRO A 112 -4.87 -3.49 -7.84
N SER A 113 -5.32 -2.44 -7.15
CA SER A 113 -6.67 -1.91 -7.32
C SER A 113 -6.88 -1.29 -8.71
N HIS A 114 -5.84 -0.64 -9.24
CA HIS A 114 -5.76 -0.11 -10.61
C HIS A 114 -4.30 0.16 -11.00
N LEU A 115 -4.07 0.70 -12.20
CA LEU A 115 -2.71 0.79 -12.77
C LEU A 115 -1.93 2.10 -12.54
N HIS A 116 -2.39 2.99 -11.64
CA HIS A 116 -1.63 4.22 -11.39
C HIS A 116 -0.28 3.94 -10.74
N GLY A 117 0.77 4.62 -11.22
CA GLY A 117 2.14 4.36 -10.78
C GLY A 117 2.34 4.57 -9.28
N ILE A 118 1.61 5.51 -8.67
CA ILE A 118 1.76 5.89 -7.27
C ILE A 118 1.22 4.86 -6.27
N ILE A 119 0.41 3.90 -6.71
CA ILE A 119 -0.13 2.82 -5.86
C ILE A 119 0.56 1.47 -6.10
N GLN A 120 1.45 1.41 -7.10
CA GLN A 120 2.14 0.20 -7.53
C GLN A 120 3.66 0.37 -7.62
N ALA A 121 4.21 1.50 -7.17
CA ALA A 121 5.65 1.76 -7.21
C ALA A 121 6.40 1.11 -6.03
N GLY A 122 5.69 0.60 -5.03
CA GLY A 122 6.24 -0.31 -4.01
C GLY A 122 6.28 -1.79 -4.41
N ARG A 123 6.19 -2.12 -5.70
CA ARG A 123 6.20 -3.53 -6.13
C ARG A 123 7.49 -4.23 -5.73
N LEU A 124 7.32 -5.43 -5.17
CA LEU A 124 8.36 -6.21 -4.50
C LEU A 124 9.16 -7.11 -5.45
N LYS A 125 8.65 -7.36 -6.66
CA LYS A 125 9.31 -8.12 -7.74
C LYS A 125 9.11 -7.42 -9.08
N GLU A 126 10.07 -7.57 -9.98
CA GLU A 126 9.90 -7.19 -11.39
C GLU A 126 8.67 -7.90 -11.95
N VAL A 127 7.73 -7.15 -12.53
CA VAL A 127 6.56 -7.76 -13.16
C VAL A 127 7.04 -8.46 -14.42
N VAL A 128 7.29 -9.76 -14.34
CA VAL A 128 7.28 -10.59 -15.55
C VAL A 128 5.84 -10.53 -16.04
N SER A 129 5.61 -9.79 -17.12
CA SER A 129 4.30 -9.66 -17.74
C SER A 129 3.85 -11.04 -18.22
N GLY A 130 3.16 -11.77 -17.36
CA GLY A 130 2.45 -12.99 -17.73
C GLY A 130 1.24 -12.57 -18.56
N SER A 131 1.33 -12.75 -19.87
CA SER A 131 0.18 -12.73 -20.76
C SER A 131 -0.88 -13.67 -20.17
N LEU A 132 -2.06 -13.13 -19.88
CA LEU A 132 -3.28 -13.93 -19.71
C LEU A 132 -3.60 -14.58 -21.06
N GLU A 133 -2.89 -15.66 -21.39
CA GLU A 133 -3.34 -16.55 -22.44
C GLU A 133 -4.55 -17.34 -21.91
N ARG A 134 -5.72 -16.80 -22.26
CA ARG A 134 -7.05 -17.44 -22.40
C ARG A 134 -7.22 -18.76 -21.64
N MET A 135 -7.98 -18.69 -20.53
CA MET A 135 -8.92 -19.76 -20.17
C MET A 135 -10.30 -19.42 -20.75
#